data_AF-A0A968SRX4-F1
#
_entry.id   AF-A0A968SRX4-F1
#
_cell.length_a   1.000
_cell.length_b   1.000
_cell.length_c   1.000
_cell.angle_alpha   90.00
_cell.angle_beta   90.00
_cell.angle_gamma   90.00
#
_symmetry.space_group_name_H-M   'P 1'
#
loop_
_entity.id
_entity.type
_entity.pdbx_description
1 polymer ?
#
loop_
_entity_poly.entity_id
_entity_poly.type
_entity_poly.pdbx_seq_one_letter_code
_entity_poly.pdbx_strand_id
1 'polypeptide(L)'
;PGWRLAVASTSAHASVQAVLRRAMGDELADQFLVLAGDVVAAKKPDPAIYRLASEQLGVPAKQCLVIEDSRNGLLAAHQAAMPCLVTVSSFTGGEHFAEAALVVSALGDPDGEACQVLANRSAARPQTYITFADLQAIVGAGG
;
A
#
# COMPACT_ATOMS: atom_id res chain seq x y z
N PRO A 1 -6.11 -17.50 -8.35
CA PRO A 1 -4.91 -16.62 -8.50
C PRO A 1 -4.68 -15.84 -7.19
N GLY A 2 -3.45 -15.85 -6.67
CA GLY A 2 -3.10 -15.17 -5.40
C GLY A 2 -2.58 -13.74 -5.62
N TRP A 3 -2.42 -13.00 -4.54
CA TRP A 3 -1.80 -11.67 -4.53
C TRP A 3 -0.27 -11.78 -4.64
N ARG A 4 0.34 -10.91 -5.44
CA ARG A 4 1.80 -10.71 -5.43
C ARG A 4 2.13 -9.52 -4.55
N LEU A 5 3.21 -9.61 -3.78
CA LEU A 5 3.53 -8.66 -2.73
C LEU A 5 4.85 -7.95 -3.02
N ALA A 6 4.88 -6.64 -2.80
CA ALA A 6 6.08 -5.84 -2.87
C ALA A 6 6.11 -4.79 -1.75
N VAL A 7 7.32 -4.46 -1.27
CA VAL A 7 7.58 -3.30 -0.43
C VAL A 7 8.27 -2.24 -1.29
N ALA A 8 7.68 -1.05 -1.37
CA ALA A 8 8.22 0.09 -2.11
C ALA A 8 8.51 1.26 -1.15
N SER A 9 9.78 1.51 -0.83
CA SER A 9 10.21 2.48 0.18
C SER A 9 11.35 3.38 -0.32
N THR A 10 11.45 4.60 0.23
CA THR A 10 12.61 5.49 0.02
C THR A 10 13.73 5.25 1.03
N SER A 11 13.51 4.41 2.04
CA SER A 11 14.50 4.03 3.06
C SER A 11 15.55 3.06 2.50
N ALA A 12 16.71 2.96 3.15
CA ALA A 12 17.76 2.05 2.73
C ALA A 12 17.29 0.58 2.69
N HIS A 13 17.72 -0.16 1.67
CA HIS A 13 17.29 -1.54 1.44
C HIS A 13 17.54 -2.47 2.64
N ALA A 14 18.70 -2.37 3.29
CA ALA A 14 19.02 -3.16 4.47
C ALA A 14 18.06 -2.89 5.64
N SER A 15 17.66 -1.63 5.84
CA SER A 15 16.69 -1.25 6.88
C SER A 15 15.30 -1.82 6.59
N VAL A 16 14.85 -1.74 5.33
CA VAL A 16 13.56 -2.29 4.91
C VAL A 16 13.51 -3.80 5.08
N GLN A 17 14.55 -4.52 4.65
CA GLN A 17 14.62 -5.97 4.83
C GLN A 17 14.64 -6.37 6.31
N ALA A 18 15.39 -5.66 7.15
CA ALA A 18 15.45 -5.94 8.58
C ALA A 18 14.08 -5.79 9.24
N VAL A 19 13.35 -4.71 8.94
CA VAL A 19 11.99 -4.48 9.46
C VAL A 19 11.03 -5.56 8.96
N LEU A 20 11.06 -5.88 7.67
CA LEU A 20 10.17 -6.86 7.06
C LEU A 20 10.36 -8.26 7.67
N ARG A 21 11.61 -8.74 7.75
CA ARG A 21 11.97 -10.03 8.36
C ARG A 21 11.61 -10.06 9.84
N ARG A 22 11.83 -8.95 10.56
CA ARG A 22 11.46 -8.86 11.99
C ARG A 22 9.95 -8.96 12.21
N ALA A 23 9.16 -8.33 11.35
CA ALA A 23 7.71 -8.28 11.48
C ALA A 23 7.02 -9.60 11.10
N MET A 24 7.53 -10.31 10.09
CA MET A 24 6.83 -11.43 9.47
C MET A 24 7.59 -12.77 9.50
N GLY A 25 8.85 -12.77 9.91
CA GLY A 25 9.75 -13.92 9.77
C GLY A 25 10.36 -14.01 8.36
N ASP A 26 11.41 -14.83 8.24
CA ASP A 26 12.18 -14.95 7.00
C ASP A 26 11.37 -15.55 5.85
N GLU A 27 10.60 -16.63 6.11
CA GLU A 27 9.84 -17.35 5.09
C GLU A 27 8.79 -16.47 4.41
N LEU A 28 8.06 -15.64 5.17
CA LEU A 28 7.07 -14.75 4.59
C LEU A 28 7.73 -13.52 3.94
N ALA A 29 8.82 -13.00 4.53
CA ALA A 29 9.56 -11.88 3.96
C ALA A 29 10.16 -12.21 2.58
N ASP A 30 10.62 -13.46 2.37
CA ASP A 30 11.19 -13.90 1.09
C ASP A 30 10.15 -13.96 -0.06
N GLN A 31 8.85 -13.87 0.25
CA GLN A 31 7.78 -13.78 -0.75
C GLN A 31 7.58 -12.36 -1.30
N PHE A 32 8.18 -11.34 -0.69
CA PHE A 32 8.03 -9.94 -1.09
C PHE A 32 9.16 -9.53 -2.03
N LEU A 33 8.79 -8.88 -3.14
CA LEU A 33 9.74 -8.05 -3.88
C LEU A 33 10.07 -6.79 -3.05
N VAL A 34 11.35 -6.52 -2.78
CA VAL A 34 11.76 -5.32 -2.04
C VAL A 34 12.40 -4.31 -2.99
N LEU A 35 11.73 -3.16 -3.16
CA LEU A 35 12.23 -1.99 -3.89
C LEU A 35 12.46 -0.86 -2.88
N ALA A 36 13.73 -0.51 -2.65
CA ALA A 36 14.12 0.37 -1.56
C ALA A 36 15.34 1.23 -1.91
N GLY A 37 15.51 2.35 -1.20
CA GLY A 37 16.64 3.26 -1.36
C GLY A 37 16.58 4.01 -2.69
N ASP A 38 17.66 3.95 -3.46
CA ASP A 38 17.83 4.71 -4.71
C ASP A 38 17.67 3.81 -5.95
N VAL A 39 16.87 2.74 -5.86
CA VAL A 39 16.50 1.89 -7.02
C VAL A 39 15.78 2.67 -8.13
N VAL A 40 15.28 3.86 -7.80
CA VAL A 40 14.77 4.85 -8.75
C VAL A 40 15.39 6.21 -8.45
N ALA A 41 15.62 7.01 -9.49
CA ALA A 41 16.26 8.33 -9.35
C ALA A 41 15.36 9.35 -8.65
N ALA A 42 14.05 9.35 -8.95
CA ALA A 42 13.08 10.26 -8.37
C ALA A 42 12.31 9.58 -7.23
N LYS A 43 12.21 10.27 -6.09
CA LYS A 43 11.51 9.80 -4.89
C LYS A 43 10.05 10.25 -4.91
N LYS A 44 9.20 9.59 -4.11
CA LYS A 44 7.79 9.99 -3.88
C LYS A 44 7.73 11.50 -3.57
N PRO A 45 6.87 12.30 -4.25
CA PRO A 45 5.64 11.90 -4.94
C PRO A 45 5.81 11.45 -6.40
N ASP A 46 7.03 11.28 -6.91
CA ASP A 46 7.23 10.67 -8.23
C ASP A 46 6.75 9.20 -8.23
N PRO A 47 6.02 8.75 -9.28
CA PRO A 47 5.46 7.40 -9.37
C PRO A 47 6.47 6.30 -9.73
N ALA A 48 7.73 6.62 -10.01
CA ALA A 48 8.71 5.68 -10.57
C ALA A 48 8.81 4.37 -9.78
N ILE A 49 8.83 4.42 -8.45
CA ILE A 49 8.97 3.21 -7.63
C ILE A 49 7.76 2.26 -7.74
N TYR A 50 6.55 2.80 -7.87
CA TYR A 50 5.35 1.99 -8.05
C TYR A 50 5.27 1.42 -9.48
N ARG A 51 5.65 2.20 -10.49
CA ARG A 51 5.74 1.71 -11.87
C ARG A 51 6.74 0.55 -11.97
N LEU A 52 7.92 0.69 -11.35
CA LEU A 52 8.92 -0.37 -11.25
C LEU A 52 8.37 -1.61 -10.53
N ALA A 53 7.62 -1.43 -9.44
CA ALA A 53 6.99 -2.53 -8.71
C ALA A 53 6.01 -3.31 -9.61
N SER A 54 5.10 -2.60 -10.28
CA SER A 54 4.13 -3.20 -11.21
C SER A 54 4.81 -3.96 -12.36
N GLU A 55 5.87 -3.40 -12.92
CA GLU A 55 6.68 -4.03 -13.97
C GLU A 55 7.33 -5.33 -13.48
N GLN A 56 8.05 -5.29 -12.36
CA GLN A 56 8.76 -6.46 -11.82
C GLN A 56 7.81 -7.55 -11.30
N LEU A 57 6.65 -7.18 -10.78
CA LEU A 57 5.61 -8.14 -10.40
C LEU A 57 4.86 -8.71 -11.62
N GLY A 58 5.01 -8.12 -12.80
CA GLY A 58 4.23 -8.47 -13.99
C GLY A 58 2.72 -8.32 -13.77
N VAL A 59 2.30 -7.27 -13.06
CA VAL A 59 0.89 -6.96 -12.76
C VAL A 59 0.57 -5.58 -13.34
N PRO A 60 -0.47 -5.42 -14.20
CA PRO A 60 -0.88 -4.11 -14.68
C PRO A 60 -1.24 -3.16 -13.54
N ALA A 61 -0.86 -1.88 -13.65
CA ALA A 61 -1.08 -0.89 -12.58
C ALA A 61 -2.54 -0.81 -12.09
N LYS A 62 -3.53 -0.94 -12.99
CA LYS A 62 -4.95 -0.97 -12.61
C LYS A 62 -5.37 -2.19 -11.78
N GLN A 63 -4.56 -3.23 -11.77
CA GLN A 63 -4.74 -4.43 -10.95
C GLN A 63 -3.84 -4.43 -9.71
N CYS A 64 -3.05 -3.38 -9.51
CA CYS A 64 -2.29 -3.17 -8.28
C CYS A 64 -3.12 -2.39 -7.27
N LEU A 65 -2.83 -2.58 -5.99
CA LEU A 65 -3.30 -1.76 -4.88
C LEU A 65 -2.09 -1.31 -4.08
N VAL A 66 -2.01 -0.02 -3.76
CA VAL A 66 -0.99 0.52 -2.86
C VAL A 66 -1.58 0.72 -1.48
N ILE A 67 -0.86 0.29 -0.44
CA ILE A 67 -1.12 0.67 0.95
C ILE A 67 -0.04 1.70 1.35
N GLU A 68 -0.47 2.86 1.84
CA GLU A 68 0.41 4.00 2.18
C GLU A 68 -0.05 4.71 3.45
N ASP A 69 0.82 5.52 4.02
CA ASP A 69 0.54 6.32 5.22
C ASP A 69 0.76 7.83 5.02
N SER A 70 1.33 8.23 3.87
CA SER A 70 1.75 9.60 3.61
C SER A 70 1.15 10.22 2.35
N ARG A 71 1.03 11.56 2.32
CA ARG A 71 0.58 12.33 1.17
C ARG A 71 1.45 12.10 -0.06
N ASN A 72 2.77 12.09 0.12
CA ASN A 72 3.71 11.87 -0.97
C ASN A 72 3.55 10.47 -1.57
N GLY A 73 3.36 9.45 -0.73
CA GLY A 73 3.10 8.09 -1.20
C GLY A 73 1.77 7.97 -1.94
N LEU A 74 0.70 8.56 -1.41
CA LEU A 74 -0.59 8.62 -2.09
C LEU A 74 -0.46 9.28 -3.48
N LEU A 75 0.22 10.42 -3.57
CA LEU A 75 0.40 11.13 -4.85
C LEU A 75 1.21 10.30 -5.85
N ALA A 76 2.23 9.57 -5.39
CA ALA A 76 3.00 8.66 -6.23
C ALA A 76 2.14 7.49 -6.73
N ALA A 77 1.31 6.89 -5.88
CA ALA A 77 0.39 5.82 -6.27
C ALA A 77 -0.64 6.30 -7.30
N HIS A 78 -1.24 7.46 -7.05
CA HIS A 78 -2.21 8.08 -7.95
C HIS A 78 -1.59 8.39 -9.32
N GLN A 79 -0.38 8.96 -9.37
CA GLN A 79 0.35 9.21 -10.62
C GLN A 79 0.83 7.93 -11.34
N ALA A 80 0.89 6.80 -10.62
CA ALA A 80 1.10 5.47 -11.19
C ALA A 80 -0.21 4.82 -11.68
N ALA A 81 -1.35 5.52 -11.58
CA ALA A 81 -2.69 5.01 -11.89
C ALA A 81 -3.06 3.75 -11.10
N MET A 82 -2.61 3.68 -9.84
CA MET A 82 -2.92 2.60 -8.90
C MET A 82 -3.88 3.13 -7.81
N PRO A 83 -4.98 2.42 -7.51
CA PRO A 83 -5.78 2.75 -6.35
C PRO A 83 -4.97 2.60 -5.06
N CYS A 84 -5.23 3.50 -4.11
CA CYS A 84 -4.49 3.57 -2.87
C CYS A 84 -5.43 3.53 -1.65
N LEU A 85 -5.12 2.61 -0.73
CA LEU A 85 -5.66 2.58 0.62
C LEU A 85 -4.66 3.29 1.53
N VAL A 86 -5.11 4.31 2.26
CA VAL A 86 -4.29 5.04 3.22
C VAL A 86 -4.58 4.57 4.65
N THR A 87 -3.54 4.23 5.40
CA THR A 87 -3.57 4.06 6.86
C THR A 87 -2.95 5.29 7.51
N VAL A 88 -3.75 6.12 8.16
CA VAL A 88 -3.28 7.37 8.75
C VAL A 88 -2.39 7.07 9.97
N SER A 89 -1.24 7.73 10.07
CA SER A 89 -0.36 7.63 11.23
C SER A 89 -0.45 8.88 12.11
N SER A 90 0.14 8.82 13.31
CA SER A 90 0.25 9.98 14.21
C SER A 90 1.01 11.16 13.57
N PHE A 91 1.83 10.91 12.55
CA PHE A 91 2.59 11.93 11.84
C PHE A 91 1.83 12.53 10.65
N THR A 92 0.80 11.85 10.13
CA THR A 92 0.12 12.22 8.88
C THR A 92 -1.37 12.54 9.06
N GLY A 93 -1.87 12.55 10.30
CA GLY A 93 -3.27 12.86 10.61
C GLY A 93 -3.78 14.23 10.15
N GLY A 94 -2.89 15.20 9.93
CA GLY A 94 -3.24 16.52 9.38
C GLY A 94 -3.17 16.63 7.85
N GLU A 95 -2.77 15.56 7.15
CA GLU A 95 -2.60 15.60 5.69
C GLU A 95 -3.92 15.39 4.94
N HIS A 96 -3.94 15.76 3.66
CA HIS A 96 -5.11 15.65 2.80
C HIS A 96 -5.03 14.42 1.88
N PHE A 97 -5.95 13.48 2.03
CA PHE A 97 -5.99 12.22 1.27
C PHE A 97 -7.17 12.15 0.29
N ALA A 98 -7.33 13.18 -0.56
CA ALA A 98 -8.48 13.30 -1.46
C ALA A 98 -8.50 12.23 -2.57
N GLU A 99 -7.33 11.80 -3.03
CA GLU A 99 -7.11 10.84 -4.12
C GLU A 99 -7.17 9.39 -3.65
N ALA A 100 -7.18 9.15 -2.34
CA ALA A 100 -7.24 7.81 -1.79
C ALA A 100 -8.62 7.19 -2.07
N ALA A 101 -8.60 5.91 -2.47
CA ALA A 101 -9.80 5.11 -2.64
C ALA A 101 -10.46 4.81 -1.29
N LEU A 102 -9.64 4.58 -0.26
CA LEU A 102 -10.07 4.35 1.11
C LEU A 102 -9.04 4.96 2.06
N VAL A 103 -9.51 5.63 3.11
CA VAL A 103 -8.67 6.18 4.20
C VAL A 103 -9.19 5.61 5.50
N VAL A 104 -8.30 4.96 6.25
CA VAL A 104 -8.60 4.31 7.52
C VAL A 104 -7.60 4.68 8.60
N SER A 105 -7.99 4.54 9.87
CA SER A 105 -7.10 4.74 11.02
C SER A 105 -6.02 3.66 11.12
N ALA A 106 -6.36 2.43 10.77
CA ALA A 106 -5.49 1.25 10.80
C ALA A 106 -6.08 0.17 9.88
N LEU A 107 -5.33 -0.88 9.56
CA LEU A 107 -5.89 -2.05 8.88
C LEU A 107 -6.82 -2.86 9.81
N GLY A 108 -6.54 -2.82 11.11
CA GLY A 108 -7.28 -3.50 12.17
C GLY A 108 -7.03 -5.01 12.25
N ASP A 109 -7.42 -5.60 13.39
CA ASP A 109 -7.32 -7.02 13.68
C ASP A 109 -8.65 -7.56 14.25
N PRO A 110 -9.04 -8.82 13.98
CA PRO A 110 -10.30 -9.39 14.47
C PRO A 110 -10.48 -9.30 15.99
N ASP A 111 -9.40 -9.46 16.74
CA ASP A 111 -9.37 -9.44 18.21
C ASP A 111 -8.50 -8.30 18.77
N GLY A 112 -8.22 -7.27 17.96
CA GLY A 112 -7.23 -6.25 18.29
C GLY A 112 -7.70 -4.83 17.98
N GLU A 113 -6.82 -4.05 17.36
CA GLU A 113 -7.12 -2.67 17.00
C GLU A 113 -8.28 -2.63 15.99
N ALA A 114 -9.25 -1.75 16.21
CA ALA A 114 -10.36 -1.58 15.28
C ALA A 114 -10.00 -0.56 14.19
N CYS A 115 -10.19 -0.95 12.94
CA CYS A 115 -10.22 -0.07 11.78
C CYS A 115 -11.40 0.92 11.90
N GLN A 116 -11.12 2.21 11.70
CA GLN A 116 -12.13 3.24 11.52
C GLN A 116 -12.01 3.83 10.12
N VAL A 117 -13.12 3.90 9.40
CA VAL A 117 -13.18 4.52 8.07
C VAL A 117 -13.26 6.03 8.21
N LEU A 118 -12.23 6.73 7.71
CA LEU A 118 -12.13 8.18 7.74
C LEU A 118 -12.66 8.81 6.44
N ALA A 119 -12.44 8.14 5.30
CA ALA A 119 -13.04 8.47 4.02
C ALA A 119 -13.11 7.22 3.14
N ASN A 120 -14.20 7.04 2.39
CA ASN A 120 -14.34 5.92 1.46
C ASN A 120 -14.90 6.40 0.13
N ARG A 121 -14.14 6.16 -0.95
CA ARG A 121 -14.47 6.51 -2.34
C ARG A 121 -14.50 5.26 -3.23
N SER A 122 -14.56 4.08 -2.62
CA SER A 122 -14.49 2.78 -3.28
C SER A 122 -15.75 1.94 -3.02
N ALA A 123 -15.78 0.73 -3.60
CA ALA A 123 -16.82 -0.26 -3.33
C ALA A 123 -16.59 -1.05 -2.03
N ALA A 124 -15.43 -0.90 -1.35
CA ALA A 124 -15.14 -1.62 -0.11
C ALA A 124 -16.10 -1.25 1.02
N ARG A 125 -16.36 -2.20 1.93
CA ARG A 125 -17.25 -2.03 3.08
C ARG A 125 -16.59 -2.67 4.32
N PRO A 126 -15.42 -2.17 4.73
CA PRO A 126 -14.71 -2.73 5.87
C PRO A 126 -15.54 -2.55 7.14
N GLN A 127 -15.44 -3.54 8.03
CA GLN A 127 -16.02 -3.47 9.37
C GLN A 127 -14.93 -3.01 10.34
N THR A 128 -14.59 -3.83 11.33
CA THR A 128 -13.54 -3.54 12.32
C THR A 128 -12.12 -3.85 11.82
N TYR A 129 -11.97 -4.48 10.66
CA TYR A 129 -10.68 -4.70 10.01
C TYR A 129 -10.86 -4.82 8.48
N ILE A 130 -9.78 -4.63 7.74
CA ILE A 130 -9.74 -4.75 6.28
C ILE A 130 -9.66 -6.23 5.89
N THR A 131 -10.51 -6.63 4.95
CA THR A 131 -10.53 -8.01 4.41
C THR A 131 -9.99 -8.06 2.98
N PHE A 132 -9.66 -9.26 2.48
CA PHE A 132 -9.35 -9.43 1.06
C PHE A 132 -10.50 -9.01 0.13
N ALA A 133 -11.76 -9.18 0.56
CA ALA A 133 -12.92 -8.73 -0.21
C ALA A 133 -12.93 -7.20 -0.35
N ASP A 134 -12.51 -6.47 0.68
CA ASP A 134 -12.36 -5.00 0.62
C ASP A 134 -11.24 -4.61 -0.35
N LEU A 135 -10.08 -5.28 -0.29
CA LEU A 135 -8.97 -5.01 -1.22
C LEU A 135 -9.39 -5.26 -2.68
N GLN A 136 -10.12 -6.34 -2.93
CA GLN A 136 -10.68 -6.66 -4.25
C GLN A 136 -11.70 -5.61 -4.71
N ALA A 137 -12.57 -5.15 -3.81
CA ALA A 137 -13.55 -4.12 -4.10
C ALA A 137 -12.91 -2.76 -4.43
N ILE A 138 -11.70 -2.47 -3.93
CA ILE A 138 -10.95 -1.26 -4.27
C ILE A 138 -10.32 -1.37 -5.67
N VAL A 139 -9.65 -2.47 -5.97
CA VAL A 139 -9.03 -2.71 -7.29
C VAL A 139 -10.10 -2.81 -8.39
N GLY A 140 -11.31 -3.21 -8.02
CA GLY A 140 -12.38 -3.58 -8.93
C GLY A 140 -12.28 -5.05 -9.29
N ALA A 141 -13.43 -5.68 -9.56
CA ALA A 141 -13.42 -7.01 -10.16
C ALA A 141 -12.70 -6.89 -11.51
N GLY A 142 -11.50 -7.45 -11.63
CA GLY A 142 -10.84 -7.59 -12.92
C GLY A 142 -11.83 -8.19 -13.91
N GLY A 143 -12.01 -7.50 -15.05
CA GLY A 143 -12.79 -8.04 -16.16
C GLY A 143 -12.21 -9.33 -16.70
#